data_AF-A0A7W1CI87-F1
#
_entry.id   AF-A0A7W1CI87-F1
#
_cell.length_a   1.000
_cell.length_b   1.000
_cell.length_c   1.000
_cell.angle_alpha   90.00
_cell.angle_beta   90.00
_cell.angle_gamma   90.00
#
_symmetry.space_group_name_H-M   'P 1'
#
loop_
_entity.id
_entity.type
_entity.pdbx_description
1 polymer ?
#
loop_
_entity_poly.entity_id
_entity_poly.type
_entity_poly.pdbx_seq_one_letter_code
_entity_poly.pdbx_strand_id
1 'polypeptide(L)'
;MILIKTYEELDRWLEEYNYFEDGHVLKIDMNPLVITIGMLIRGTYEANTEKENLSFKITPGDVFAFDYSPSFEPSDNHYIESIEPLEVYRGIGLQFIGPPTLTLTAESFSISDSEIIKSIFEPWVSRNEISCELL
;
A
#
# COMPACT_ATOMS: atom_id res chain seq x y z
N MET A 1 -4.60 -5.25 16.93
CA MET A 1 -3.52 -6.03 16.27
C MET A 1 -4.04 -7.41 15.93
N ILE A 2 -3.95 -7.80 14.66
CA ILE A 2 -4.38 -9.09 14.12
C ILE A 2 -3.14 -9.85 13.66
N LEU A 3 -3.08 -11.15 13.92
CA LEU A 3 -2.01 -12.02 13.41
C LEU A 3 -2.60 -12.93 12.35
N ILE A 4 -2.07 -12.86 11.14
CA ILE A 4 -2.49 -13.62 9.97
C ILE A 4 -1.42 -14.67 9.66
N LYS A 5 -1.81 -15.93 9.57
CA LYS A 5 -0.92 -17.08 9.35
C LYS A 5 -1.29 -17.92 8.15
N THR A 6 -2.52 -17.82 7.65
CA THR A 6 -2.97 -18.59 6.49
C THR A 6 -3.43 -17.69 5.35
N TYR A 7 -3.45 -18.26 4.15
CA TYR A 7 -3.94 -17.58 2.96
C TYR A 7 -5.38 -17.09 3.15
N GLU A 8 -6.26 -17.93 3.70
CA GLU A 8 -7.68 -17.60 3.87
C GLU A 8 -7.93 -16.51 4.91
N GLU A 9 -7.09 -16.42 5.94
CA GLU A 9 -7.11 -15.31 6.89
C GLU A 9 -6.69 -14.00 6.22
N LEU A 10 -5.68 -14.07 5.35
CA LEU A 10 -5.17 -12.92 4.59
C LEU A 10 -6.19 -12.44 3.57
N ASP A 11 -6.73 -13.36 2.77
CA ASP A 11 -7.73 -13.12 1.73
C ASP A 11 -8.98 -12.46 2.32
N ARG A 12 -9.51 -13.00 3.43
CA ARG A 12 -10.65 -12.40 4.14
C ARG A 12 -10.35 -10.99 4.64
N TRP A 13 -9.17 -10.77 5.20
CA TRP A 13 -8.78 -9.45 5.68
C TRP A 13 -8.65 -8.46 4.51
N LEU A 14 -8.08 -8.86 3.38
CA LEU A 14 -8.01 -8.03 2.18
C LEU A 14 -9.41 -7.73 1.63
N GLU A 15 -10.30 -8.73 1.57
CA GLU A 15 -11.69 -8.58 1.14
C GLU A 15 -12.46 -7.57 2.00
N GLU A 16 -12.27 -7.54 3.32
CA GLU A 16 -12.88 -6.56 4.23
C GLU A 16 -12.56 -5.10 3.86
N TYR A 17 -11.42 -4.87 3.21
CA TYR A 17 -10.96 -3.55 2.75
C TYR A 17 -10.93 -3.43 1.22
N ASN A 18 -11.73 -4.23 0.52
CA ASN A 18 -11.83 -4.25 -0.95
C ASN A 18 -10.46 -4.36 -1.63
N TYR A 19 -9.60 -5.25 -1.12
CA TYR A 19 -8.24 -5.49 -1.61
C TYR A 19 -7.39 -4.22 -1.70
N PHE A 20 -7.71 -3.18 -0.94
CA PHE A 20 -7.05 -1.88 -1.03
C PHE A 20 -6.98 -1.35 -2.49
N GLU A 21 -8.07 -1.53 -3.25
CA GLU A 21 -8.23 -0.92 -4.57
C GLU A 21 -8.04 0.60 -4.49
N ASP A 22 -7.25 1.16 -5.40
CA ASP A 22 -6.77 2.55 -5.37
C ASP A 22 -6.07 2.95 -4.05
N GLY A 23 -5.50 1.97 -3.35
CA GLY A 23 -4.74 2.15 -2.11
C GLY A 23 -3.34 2.71 -2.35
N HIS A 24 -2.55 2.72 -1.29
CA HIS A 24 -1.20 3.28 -1.29
C HIS A 24 -0.26 2.43 -0.44
N VAL A 25 0.99 2.29 -0.90
CA VAL A 25 2.11 1.96 -0.02
C VAL A 25 2.69 3.28 0.49
N LEU A 26 2.38 3.63 1.73
CA LEU A 26 2.71 4.92 2.33
C LEU A 26 4.17 4.99 2.82
N LYS A 27 4.69 3.88 3.34
CA LYS A 27 6.04 3.81 3.90
C LYS A 27 6.56 2.38 3.91
N ILE A 28 7.87 2.22 3.71
CA ILE A 28 8.57 0.96 3.94
C ILE A 28 9.80 1.24 4.81
N ASP A 29 9.80 0.70 6.02
CA ASP A 29 10.97 0.65 6.89
C ASP A 29 11.65 -0.71 6.70
N MET A 30 12.96 -0.77 6.48
CA MET A 30 13.66 -2.04 6.18
C MET A 30 14.26 -2.72 7.41
N ASN A 31 14.36 -2.04 8.56
CA ASN A 31 15.05 -2.55 9.75
C ASN A 31 14.37 -2.11 11.07
N PRO A 32 13.44 -2.90 11.64
CA PRO A 32 12.86 -4.13 11.07
C PRO A 32 11.96 -3.81 9.85
N LEU A 33 11.69 -4.83 9.02
CA LEU A 33 10.79 -4.66 7.88
C LEU A 33 9.38 -4.32 8.38
N VAL A 34 8.84 -3.17 7.99
CA VAL A 34 7.46 -2.74 8.24
C VAL A 34 6.95 -2.02 7.00
N ILE A 35 5.81 -2.46 6.49
CA ILE A 35 5.13 -1.79 5.37
C ILE A 35 3.91 -1.08 5.93
N THR A 36 3.83 0.23 5.73
CA THR A 36 2.62 1.00 6.01
C THR A 36 1.85 1.16 4.72
N ILE A 37 0.61 0.67 4.70
CA ILE A 37 -0.32 0.88 3.59
C ILE A 37 -1.44 1.82 4.02
N GLY A 38 -2.17 2.36 3.06
CA GLY A 38 -3.41 3.05 3.35
C GLY A 38 -4.39 3.10 2.18
N MET A 39 -5.63 3.44 2.49
CA MET A 39 -6.70 3.64 1.53
C MET A 39 -7.42 4.96 1.83
N LEU A 40 -7.87 5.64 0.78
CA LEU A 40 -8.64 6.87 0.92
C LEU A 40 -10.03 6.56 1.47
N ILE A 41 -10.39 7.19 2.60
CA ILE A 41 -11.73 7.06 3.19
C ILE A 41 -12.55 8.35 3.08
N ARG A 42 -11.89 9.49 2.79
CA ARG A 42 -12.55 10.78 2.58
C ARG A 42 -11.68 11.71 1.76
N GLY A 43 -12.29 12.39 0.79
CA GLY A 43 -11.61 13.36 -0.07
C GLY A 43 -12.43 13.71 -1.32
N THR A 44 -12.06 14.76 -2.05
CA THR A 44 -12.73 15.17 -3.30
C THR A 44 -11.87 15.00 -4.55
N TYR A 45 -10.63 14.50 -4.43
CA TYR A 45 -9.61 14.46 -5.48
C TYR A 45 -9.27 15.84 -6.09
N GLU A 46 -9.85 16.92 -5.58
CA GLU A 46 -9.52 18.28 -5.98
C GLU A 46 -8.19 18.71 -5.38
N ALA A 47 -7.35 19.36 -6.18
CA ALA A 47 -6.08 19.86 -5.70
C ALA A 47 -6.27 20.82 -4.51
N ASN A 48 -5.39 20.70 -3.52
CA ASN A 48 -5.37 21.50 -2.29
C ASN A 48 -6.58 21.28 -1.35
N THR A 49 -7.34 20.19 -1.50
CA THR A 49 -8.39 19.82 -0.53
C THR A 49 -7.91 18.75 0.44
N GLU A 50 -8.55 18.71 1.62
CA GLU A 50 -8.23 17.74 2.66
C GLU A 50 -8.56 16.32 2.21
N LYS A 51 -7.69 15.38 2.58
CA LYS A 51 -7.92 13.94 2.45
C LYS A 51 -7.63 13.22 3.76
N GLU A 52 -8.37 12.13 3.97
CA GLU A 52 -8.18 11.24 5.12
C GLU A 52 -7.93 9.83 4.60
N ASN A 53 -6.77 9.28 4.96
CA ASN A 53 -6.36 7.92 4.65
C ASN A 53 -6.47 7.03 5.88
N LEU A 54 -7.13 5.90 5.75
CA LEU A 54 -7.08 4.82 6.75
C LEU A 54 -5.80 4.03 6.50
N SER A 55 -4.88 4.03 7.46
CA SER A 55 -3.57 3.39 7.33
C SER A 55 -3.45 2.14 8.19
N PHE A 56 -2.66 1.16 7.74
CA PHE A 56 -2.35 -0.07 8.46
C PHE A 56 -0.85 -0.34 8.41
N LYS A 57 -0.28 -0.90 9.48
CA LYS A 57 1.12 -1.35 9.48
C LYS A 57 1.14 -2.87 9.41
N ILE A 58 1.85 -3.38 8.40
CA ILE A 58 2.10 -4.80 8.17
C ILE A 58 3.53 -5.09 8.61
N THR A 59 3.66 -5.89 9.66
CA THR A 59 4.95 -6.38 10.15
C THR A 59 5.04 -7.88 9.82
N PRO A 60 5.88 -8.31 8.88
CA PRO A 60 6.11 -9.72 8.63
C PRO A 60 6.80 -10.38 9.82
N GLY A 61 6.50 -11.67 10.02
CA GLY A 61 7.34 -12.57 10.81
C GLY A 61 8.63 -12.90 10.07
N ASP A 62 9.06 -14.17 10.09
CA ASP A 62 10.23 -14.59 9.32
C ASP A 62 10.00 -14.36 7.82
N VAL A 63 10.79 -13.45 7.23
CA VAL A 63 10.71 -13.09 5.80
C VAL A 63 11.42 -14.14 4.96
N PHE A 64 10.73 -14.69 3.98
CA PHE A 64 11.31 -15.65 3.03
C PHE A 64 11.84 -14.95 1.78
N ALA A 65 11.09 -13.99 1.25
CA ALA A 65 11.50 -13.15 0.13
C ALA A 65 10.77 -11.81 0.16
N PHE A 66 11.46 -10.74 -0.23
CA PHE A 66 10.88 -9.44 -0.47
C PHE A 66 11.45 -8.86 -1.77
N ASP A 67 10.64 -8.86 -2.82
CA ASP A 67 10.98 -8.27 -4.11
C ASP A 67 10.50 -6.82 -4.14
N TYR A 68 11.46 -5.91 -3.99
CA TYR A 68 11.25 -4.48 -3.90
C TYR A 68 12.25 -3.76 -4.80
N SER A 69 11.74 -2.95 -5.73
CA SER A 69 12.59 -2.08 -6.52
C SER A 69 12.98 -0.84 -5.70
N PRO A 70 14.27 -0.53 -5.53
CA PRO A 70 14.71 0.73 -4.92
C PRO A 70 14.22 2.00 -5.62
N SER A 71 13.76 1.88 -6.87
CA SER A 71 13.16 2.98 -7.63
C SER A 71 11.70 3.26 -7.27
N PHE A 72 11.04 2.38 -6.52
CA PHE A 72 9.71 2.64 -6.01
C PHE A 72 9.82 3.59 -4.82
N GLU A 73 9.04 4.66 -4.83
CA GLU A 73 8.97 5.64 -3.74
C GLU A 73 7.59 5.55 -3.07
N PRO A 74 7.51 4.92 -1.87
CA PRO A 74 6.29 4.90 -1.08
C PRO A 74 5.78 6.31 -0.80
N SER A 75 4.52 6.58 -1.14
CA SER A 75 3.84 7.85 -0.85
C SER A 75 2.33 7.71 -1.04
N ASP A 76 1.57 8.68 -0.53
CA ASP A 76 0.13 8.82 -0.79
C ASP A 76 -0.18 9.56 -2.12
N ASN A 77 0.84 9.77 -2.96
CA ASN A 77 0.73 10.31 -4.32
C ASN A 77 0.77 9.20 -5.40
N HIS A 78 1.25 8.01 -5.05
CA HIS A 78 1.28 6.85 -5.94
C HIS A 78 0.20 5.87 -5.48
N TYR A 79 -0.75 5.58 -6.36
CA TYR A 79 -1.73 4.54 -6.10
C TYR A 79 -1.17 3.18 -6.52
N ILE A 80 -1.57 2.16 -5.79
CA ILE A 80 -1.50 0.77 -6.23
C ILE A 80 -2.89 0.39 -6.76
N GLU A 81 -2.92 -0.54 -7.72
CA GLU A 81 -4.17 -1.06 -8.28
C GLU A 81 -4.90 -1.93 -7.25
N SER A 82 -4.16 -2.79 -6.54
CA SER A 82 -4.70 -3.67 -5.49
C SER A 82 -3.59 -4.29 -4.64
N ILE A 83 -3.98 -4.92 -3.55
CA ILE A 83 -3.17 -5.85 -2.76
C ILE A 83 -3.85 -7.22 -2.80
N GLU A 84 -3.12 -8.21 -3.31
CA GLU A 84 -3.63 -9.58 -3.46
C GLU A 84 -2.87 -10.56 -2.57
N PRO A 85 -3.54 -11.59 -2.02
CA PRO A 85 -2.88 -12.65 -1.30
C PRO A 85 -2.17 -13.59 -2.29
N LEU A 86 -1.01 -14.10 -1.90
CA LEU A 86 -0.28 -15.09 -2.69
C LEU A 86 -0.19 -16.42 -1.93
N GLU A 87 -0.63 -17.47 -2.60
CA GLU A 87 -0.41 -18.83 -2.14
C GLU A 87 1.03 -19.23 -2.43
N VAL A 88 1.77 -19.59 -1.38
CA VAL A 88 3.19 -19.93 -1.46
C VAL A 88 3.46 -21.25 -0.75
N TYR A 89 4.48 -21.97 -1.21
CA TYR A 89 4.81 -23.30 -0.67
C TYR A 89 5.12 -23.28 0.84
N ARG A 90 5.61 -22.15 1.37
CA ARG A 90 5.86 -21.93 2.81
C ARG A 90 5.36 -20.56 3.22
N GLY A 91 4.47 -20.53 4.22
CA GLY A 91 3.89 -19.31 4.78
C GLY A 91 2.83 -18.70 3.88
N ILE A 92 2.81 -17.38 3.82
CA ILE A 92 1.83 -16.56 3.10
C ILE A 92 2.53 -15.41 2.39
N GLY A 93 1.93 -14.90 1.32
CA GLY A 93 2.47 -13.77 0.58
C GLY A 93 1.46 -12.66 0.30
N LEU A 94 1.99 -11.48 0.05
CA LEU A 94 1.29 -10.27 -0.37
C LEU A 94 1.90 -9.80 -1.69
N GLN A 95 1.03 -9.50 -2.65
CA GLN A 95 1.39 -8.83 -3.89
C GLN A 95 0.77 -7.44 -3.92
N PHE A 96 1.58 -6.41 -4.07
CA PHE A 96 1.14 -5.03 -4.23
C PHE A 96 1.19 -4.72 -5.73
N ILE A 97 0.02 -4.71 -6.37
CA ILE A 97 -0.11 -4.55 -7.82
C ILE A 97 0.00 -3.06 -8.17
N GLY A 98 0.94 -2.72 -9.05
CA GLY A 98 1.15 -1.35 -9.50
C GLY A 98 2.45 -1.24 -10.29
N PRO A 99 2.84 -0.03 -10.72
CA PRO A 99 4.13 0.22 -11.36
C PRO A 99 5.18 0.71 -10.32
N PRO A 100 6.10 -0.13 -9.81
CA PRO A 100 6.28 -1.57 -10.05
C PRO A 100 5.53 -2.44 -9.04
N THR A 101 5.32 -3.71 -9.41
CA THR A 101 4.73 -4.72 -8.52
C THR A 101 5.72 -5.08 -7.42
N LEU A 102 5.27 -5.07 -6.17
CA LEU A 102 6.06 -5.51 -5.02
C LEU A 102 5.53 -6.86 -4.54
N THR A 103 6.40 -7.74 -4.09
CA THR A 103 5.99 -9.04 -3.54
C THR A 103 6.70 -9.31 -2.22
N LEU A 104 5.94 -9.62 -1.17
CA LEU A 104 6.46 -9.99 0.15
C LEU A 104 5.94 -11.38 0.53
N THR A 105 6.84 -12.28 0.92
CA THR A 105 6.48 -13.62 1.43
C THR A 105 7.11 -13.81 2.80
N ALA A 106 6.33 -14.31 3.75
CA ALA A 106 6.75 -14.49 5.14
C ALA A 106 5.99 -15.64 5.81
N GLU A 107 6.44 -16.05 6.99
CA GLU A 107 5.74 -17.04 7.82
C GLU A 107 4.34 -16.55 8.23
N SER A 108 4.21 -15.27 8.56
CA SER A 108 2.98 -14.64 9.03
C SER A 108 3.05 -13.12 8.86
N PHE A 109 1.90 -12.45 8.98
CA PHE A 109 1.80 -11.00 9.01
C PHE A 109 1.09 -10.55 10.28
N SER A 110 1.72 -9.67 11.05
CA SER A 110 1.07 -8.93 12.13
C SER A 110 0.59 -7.59 11.59
N ILE A 111 -0.70 -7.34 11.70
CA ILE A 111 -1.35 -6.12 11.23
C ILE A 111 -1.78 -5.31 12.45
N SER A 112 -1.19 -4.14 12.64
CA SER A 112 -1.54 -3.26 13.76
C SER A 112 -2.71 -2.35 13.41
N ASP A 113 -3.30 -1.77 14.46
CA ASP A 113 -4.53 -0.99 14.39
C ASP A 113 -4.40 0.19 13.42
N SER A 114 -5.55 0.55 12.86
CA SER A 114 -5.62 1.56 11.82
C SER A 114 -5.56 2.97 12.38
N GLU A 115 -4.79 3.82 11.73
CA GLU A 115 -4.68 5.24 12.06
C GLU A 115 -5.23 6.07 10.90
N ILE A 116 -6.05 7.08 11.20
CA ILE A 116 -6.49 8.05 10.20
C ILE A 116 -5.39 9.10 10.05
N ILE A 117 -4.79 9.16 8.87
CA ILE A 117 -3.80 10.16 8.49
C ILE A 117 -4.51 11.24 7.69
N LYS A 118 -4.39 12.50 8.15
CA LYS A 118 -4.90 13.66 7.42
C LYS A 118 -3.79 14.27 6.59
N SER A 119 -4.04 14.49 5.31
CA SER A 119 -3.15 15.20 4.40
C SER A 119 -3.96 16.02 3.40
N ILE A 120 -3.32 16.54 2.37
CA ILE A 120 -3.92 17.36 1.33
C ILE A 120 -3.68 16.66 -0.01
N PHE A 121 -4.64 16.71 -0.94
CA PHE A 121 -4.39 16.32 -2.32
C PHE A 121 -3.39 17.29 -2.95
N GLU A 122 -2.20 16.79 -3.26
CA GLU A 122 -1.24 17.60 -4.00
C GLU A 122 -1.77 17.87 -5.42
N PRO A 123 -1.58 19.09 -5.95
CA PRO A 123 -1.85 19.36 -7.34
C PRO A 123 -1.01 18.42 -8.20
N TRP A 124 -1.64 17.80 -9.20
CA TRP A 124 -0.91 16.99 -10.15
C TRP A 124 0.01 17.87 -11.00
N VAL A 125 1.31 17.59 -10.97
CA VAL A 125 2.32 18.29 -11.77
C VAL A 125 3.01 17.28 -12.68
N SER A 126 2.57 17.19 -13.94
CA SER A 126 3.32 16.42 -14.93
C SER A 126 4.47 17.23 -15.49
N ARG A 127 5.68 16.66 -15.39
CA ARG A 127 6.86 17.20 -16.10
C ARG A 127 6.80 16.97 -17.61
N ASN A 128 5.86 16.13 -18.08
CA ASN A 128 5.70 15.77 -19.50
C ASN A 128 4.54 16.51 -20.18
N GLU A 129 3.73 17.27 -19.43
CA GLU A 129 2.74 18.16 -20.03
C GLU A 129 3.39 19.51 -20.34
N ILE A 130 3.81 19.66 -21.59
CA ILE A 130 4.15 20.96 -22.15
C ILE A 130 2.84 21.73 -22.30
N SER A 131 2.61 22.75 -21.46
CA SER A 131 1.55 23.72 -21.71
C SER A 131 1.92 24.55 -22.93
N CYS A 132 1.33 24.24 -24.08
CA CYS A 132 1.31 25.18 -25.20
C CYS A 132 0.31 26.29 -24.86
N GLU A 133 0.75 27.32 -24.14
CA GLU A 133 0.03 28.60 -24.17
C GLU A 133 0.12 29.14 -25.60
N LEU A 134 -1.00 29.05 -26.33
CA LEU A 134 -1.15 29.68 -27.64
C LEU A 134 -1.11 31.20 -27.44
N LEU A 135 0.00 31.81 -27.85
CA LEU A 135 0.15 33.26 -28.06
C LEU A 135 -0.76 33.76 -29.20
#